data_AF-A0A434LN09-F1
#
_entry.id   AF-A0A434LN09-F1
#
_cell.length_a   1.000
_cell.length_b   1.000
_cell.length_c   1.000
_cell.angle_alpha   90.00
_cell.angle_beta   90.00
_cell.angle_gamma   90.00
#
_symmetry.space_group_name_H-M   'P 1'
#
loop_
_entity.id
_entity.type
_entity.pdbx_description
1 polymer ?
#
loop_
_entity_poly.entity_id
_entity_poly.type
_entity_poly.pdbx_seq_one_letter_code
_entity_poly.pdbx_strand_id
1 'polypeptide(L)' 'MNWLLDLTPDEWNAVRLSIKVATVAIIASLPPGILIALVLARGQFWGKTLLNGLVHLPLILPPVVVGYLLLLSFGTR' A
#
# COMPACT_ATOMS: atom_id res chain seq x y z
N MET A 1 -18.43 22.08 -14.57
CA MET A 1 -17.63 21.09 -13.82
C MET A 1 -18.61 20.21 -13.03
N ASN A 2 -19.56 19.57 -13.73
CA ASN A 2 -20.76 18.99 -13.09
C ASN A 2 -20.70 17.46 -13.05
N TRP A 3 -19.72 16.87 -13.74
CA TRP A 3 -19.47 15.43 -13.79
C TRP A 3 -19.24 14.79 -12.41
N LEU A 4 -18.84 15.57 -11.39
CA LEU A 4 -18.75 15.09 -10.01
C LEU A 4 -20.12 15.00 -9.31
N LEU A 5 -21.09 15.80 -9.74
CA LEU A 5 -22.45 15.82 -9.20
C LEU A 5 -23.37 14.86 -9.96
N ASP A 6 -23.01 14.48 -11.19
CA ASP A 6 -23.75 13.57 -12.08
C ASP A 6 -23.35 12.08 -11.90
N LEU A 7 -22.69 11.73 -10.79
CA LEU A 7 -22.33 10.33 -10.49
C LEU A 7 -23.56 9.53 -10.06
N THR A 8 -23.65 8.30 -10.56
CA THR A 8 -24.62 7.31 -10.10
C THR A 8 -24.37 6.95 -8.63
N PRO A 9 -25.39 6.43 -7.92
CA PRO A 9 -25.23 5.99 -6.53
C PRO A 9 -24.10 4.97 -6.35
N ASP A 10 -23.88 4.08 -7.32
CA ASP A 10 -22.84 3.05 -7.27
C ASP A 10 -21.43 3.64 -7.45
N GLU A 11 -21.28 4.63 -8.33
CA GLU A 11 -20.01 5.36 -8.48
C GLU A 11 -19.66 6.13 -7.20
N TRP A 12 -20.65 6.74 -6.54
CA TRP A 12 -20.45 7.38 -5.24
C TRP A 12 -20.04 6.39 -4.15
N ASN A 13 -20.62 5.19 -4.14
CA ASN A 13 -20.22 4.12 -3.23
C ASN A 13 -18.76 3.68 -3.49
N ALA A 14 -18.36 3.52 -4.74
CA ALA A 14 -16.99 3.18 -5.11
C ALA A 14 -15.98 4.26 -4.67
N VAL A 15 -16.32 5.54 -4.86
CA VAL A 15 -15.50 6.68 -4.38
C VAL A 15 -15.34 6.65 -2.87
N ARG A 16 -16.46 6.51 -2.14
CA ARG A 16 -16.44 6.45 -0.66
C ARG A 16 -15.62 5.27 -0.14
N LEU A 17 -15.76 4.10 -0.77
CA LEU A 17 -14.99 2.92 -0.43
C LEU A 17 -13.49 3.13 -0.69
N SER A 18 -13.13 3.70 -1.84
CA SER A 18 -11.75 3.99 -2.21
C SER A 18 -11.08 4.94 -1.22
N ILE A 19 -11.77 6.03 -0.84
CA ILE A 19 -11.28 6.97 0.17
C ILE A 19 -11.08 6.28 1.51
N LYS A 20 -12.06 5.47 1.94
CA LYS A 20 -11.98 4.72 3.21
C LYS A 20 -10.78 3.78 3.22
N VAL A 21 -10.62 2.98 2.17
CA VAL A 21 -9.51 2.01 2.04
C VAL A 21 -8.16 2.72 2.00
N ALA A 22 -8.01 3.76 1.17
CA ALA A 22 -6.77 4.52 1.07
C ALA A 22 -6.39 5.18 2.40
N THR A 23 -7.35 5.78 3.11
CA THR A 23 -7.12 6.42 4.41
C THR A 23 -6.65 5.42 5.45
N VAL A 24 -7.33 4.27 5.57
CA VAL A 24 -6.96 3.22 6.52
C VAL A 24 -5.59 2.63 6.16
N ALA A 25 -5.32 2.38 4.88
CA ALA A 25 -4.04 1.86 4.43
C ALA A 25 -2.89 2.83 4.74
N ILE A 26 -3.06 4.14 4.53
CA ILE A 26 -2.06 5.15 4.87
C ILE A 26 -1.81 5.15 6.38
N ILE A 27 -2.84 5.28 7.20
CA ILE A 27 -2.68 5.37 8.66
C ILE A 27 -2.05 4.08 9.23
N ALA A 28 -2.44 2.91 8.72
CA ALA A 28 -1.89 1.64 9.16
C ALA A 28 -0.42 1.44 8.72
N SER A 29 -0.07 1.89 7.51
CA SER A 29 1.28 1.71 6.96
C SER A 29 2.28 2.77 7.42
N LEU A 30 1.81 3.95 7.84
CA LEU A 30 2.67 5.09 8.16
C LEU A 30 3.60 4.85 9.36
N PRO A 31 3.14 4.35 10.54
CA PRO A 31 4.04 4.10 11.67
C PRO A 31 5.17 3.10 11.36
N PRO A 32 4.90 1.87 10.85
CA PRO A 32 5.98 0.94 10.52
C PRO A 32 6.85 1.46 9.37
N GLY A 33 6.27 2.15 8.38
CA GLY A 33 7.02 2.76 7.28
C GLY A 33 8.04 3.80 7.77
N ILE A 34 7.66 4.69 8.68
CA ILE A 34 8.56 5.69 9.27
C ILE A 34 9.66 5.01 10.11
N LEU A 35 9.31 4.01 10.91
CA LEU A 35 10.29 3.28 11.72
C LEU A 35 11.34 2.59 10.84
N ILE A 36 10.92 1.90 9.79
CA ILE A 36 11.80 1.26 8.82
C ILE A 36 12.67 2.30 8.11
N ALA A 37 12.09 3.42 7.67
CA ALA A 37 12.82 4.51 7.03
C ALA A 37 13.91 5.09 7.96
N LEU A 38 13.62 5.30 9.25
CA LEU A 38 14.60 5.76 10.23
C LEU A 38 15.74 4.76 10.44
N VAL A 39 15.40 3.47 10.54
CA VAL A 39 16.39 2.38 10.68
C VAL A 39 17.29 2.30 9.44
N LEU A 40 16.74 2.40 8.24
CA LEU A 40 17.55 2.42 7.01
C LEU A 40 18.38 3.69 6.86
N ALA A 41 17.83 4.85 7.23
CA ALA A 41 18.53 6.13 7.11
C ALA A 41 19.71 6.25 8.09
N ARG A 42 19.54 5.78 9.34
CA ARG A 42 20.53 5.96 10.41
C ARG A 42 21.32 4.70 10.79
N GLY A 43 20.80 3.51 10.51
CA GLY A 43 21.41 2.25 10.89
C GLY A 43 22.56 1.85 9.96
N GLN A 44 23.63 1.29 10.55
CA GLN A 44 24.75 0.64 9.86
C GLN A 44 24.83 -0.81 10.36
N PHE A 45 23.98 -1.68 9.82
CA PHE A 45 23.89 -3.09 10.23
C PHE A 45 23.97 -4.01 9.01
N TRP A 46 24.45 -5.23 9.21
CA TRP A 46 24.72 -6.19 8.14
C TRP A 46 23.48 -6.53 7.28
N GLY A 47 22.30 -6.61 7.88
CA GLY A 47 21.03 -6.90 7.18
C GLY A 47 20.42 -5.72 6.40
N LYS A 48 21.08 -4.56 6.35
CA LYS A 48 20.52 -3.33 5.75
C LYS A 48 20.18 -3.50 4.26
N THR A 49 21.04 -4.17 3.51
CA THR A 49 20.84 -4.40 2.07
C THR A 49 19.60 -5.27 1.82
N LEU A 50 19.39 -6.31 2.63
CA LEU A 50 18.22 -7.18 2.52
C LEU A 50 16.93 -6.41 2.84
N LEU A 51 16.91 -5.65 3.94
CA LEU A 51 15.76 -4.83 4.30
C LEU A 51 15.45 -3.80 3.21
N ASN A 52 16.49 -3.16 2.64
CA ASN A 52 16.33 -2.21 1.55
C ASN A 52 15.68 -2.88 0.31
N GLY A 53 16.16 -4.06 -0.05
CA GLY A 53 15.59 -4.86 -1.14
C GLY A 53 14.14 -5.23 -0.90
N LEU A 54 13.79 -5.68 0.31
CA LEU A 54 12.41 -6.04 0.68
C LEU A 54 11.44 -4.86 0.58
N VAL A 55 11.86 -3.67 1.03
CA VAL A 55 11.03 -2.46 0.99
C VAL A 55 10.80 -1.98 -0.46
N HIS A 56 11.79 -2.14 -1.34
CA HIS A 56 11.69 -1.74 -2.75
C HIS A 56 11.08 -2.82 -3.65
N LEU A 57 10.98 -4.07 -3.17
CA LEU A 57 10.47 -5.19 -3.94
C LEU A 57 9.10 -4.90 -4.60
N PRO A 58 8.09 -4.36 -3.89
CA PRO A 58 6.77 -4.13 -4.48
C PRO A 58 6.76 -3.09 -5.61
N LEU A 59 7.75 -2.19 -5.63
CA LEU A 59 7.90 -1.16 -6.68
C LEU A 59 8.53 -1.71 -7.96
N ILE A 60 9.37 -2.74 -7.84
CA ILE A 60 10.08 -3.36 -8.96
C ILE A 60 9.27 -4.52 -9.55
N LEU A 61 8.45 -5.19 -8.73
CA LEU A 61 7.58 -6.26 -9.18
C LEU A 61 6.41 -5.73 -10.02
N PRO A 62 5.95 -6.49 -11.03
CA PRO A 62 4.70 -6.19 -11.72
C PRO A 62 3.52 -6.15 -10.73
N PRO A 63 2.54 -5.24 -10.91
CA PRO A 63 1.42 -5.07 -9.99
C PRO A 63 0.57 -6.35 -9.85
N VAL A 64 0.51 -7.17 -10.91
CA VAL A 64 -0.18 -8.47 -10.89
C VAL A 64 0.48 -9.44 -9.89
N VAL A 65 1.81 -9.43 -9.79
CA VAL A 65 2.54 -10.29 -8.85
C VAL A 65 2.25 -9.85 -7.42
N VAL A 66 2.26 -8.54 -7.15
CA VAL A 66 1.90 -7.98 -5.84
C VAL A 66 0.47 -8.39 -5.46
N GLY A 67 -0.48 -8.24 -6.39
CA GLY A 67 -1.86 -8.67 -6.20
C GLY A 67 -1.99 -10.16 -5.90
N TYR A 68 -1.27 -11.02 -6.63
CA TYR A 68 -1.27 -12.46 -6.39
C TYR A 68 -0.70 -12.83 -5.02
N LEU A 69 0.38 -12.19 -4.57
CA LEU A 69 0.94 -12.41 -3.23
C LEU A 69 -0.05 -12.01 -2.13
N LEU A 70 -0.76 -10.90 -2.30
CA LEU A 70 -1.82 -10.50 -1.38
C LEU A 70 -2.96 -11.53 -1.37
N LEU A 71 -3.35 -12.05 -2.54
CA LEU A 71 -4.37 -13.09 -2.66
C LEU A 71 -3.94 -14.40 -1.97
N LEU A 72 -2.68 -14.81 -2.12
CA LEU A 72 -2.15 -15.98 -1.39
C LEU A 72 -2.08 -15.76 0.12
N SER A 73 -1.83 -14.52 0.56
CA SER A 73 -1.65 -14.20 1.98
C SER A 73 -2.97 -13.95 2.72
N PHE A 74 -3.95 -13.33 2.04
CA PHE A 74 -5.22 -12.87 2.61
C PHE A 74 -6.46 -13.55 2.00
N GLY A 75 -6.31 -14.29 0.90
CA GLY A 75 -7.41 -15.00 0.25
C GLY A 75 -7.90 -16.15 1.11
N THR A 76 -9.23 -16.24 1.28
CA THR A 76 -9.88 -17.22 2.16
C THR A 76 -10.52 -18.37 1.36
N ARG A 77 -9.84 -18.83 0.29
CA ARG A 77 -10.28 -19.78 -0.77
C ARG A 77 -10.83 -19.09 -2.02
#